data_AF-A0A962YS68-F1
#
_entry.id   AF-A0A962YS68-F1
#
_cell.length_a   1.000
_cell.length_b   1.000
_cell.length_c   1.000
_cell.angle_alpha   90.00
_cell.angle_beta   90.00
_cell.angle_gamma   90.00
#
_symmetry.space_group_name_H-M   'P 1'
#
loop_
_entity.id
_entity.type
_entity.pdbx_description
1 polymer ?
#
loop_
_entity_poly.entity_id
_entity_poly.type
_entity_poly.pdbx_seq_one_letter_code
_entity_poly.pdbx_strand_id
1 'polypeptide(L)'
;RLAIDRLRRGDYRHRAELDDDGWASVAADGPGPEEQVHAEHGDAALARCLETLEPEPRRAVVLAYYEGLTHELIARRLERPLGTVKAWVRRSLQRLKICLGEP
;
A
#
# COMPACT_ATOMS: atom_id res chain seq x y z
N ARG A 1 13.80 -10.02 -10.51
CA ARG A 1 13.47 -8.85 -9.67
C ARG A 1 13.39 -7.58 -10.55
N LEU A 2 12.40 -7.47 -11.43
CA LEU A 2 12.33 -6.39 -12.43
C LEU A 2 10.95 -5.71 -12.54
N ALA A 3 9.97 -6.07 -11.70
CA ALA A 3 8.60 -5.60 -11.85
C ALA A 3 8.35 -4.18 -11.30
N ILE A 4 9.11 -3.74 -10.29
CA ILE A 4 8.86 -2.46 -9.60
C ILE A 4 9.49 -1.27 -10.33
N ASP A 5 10.52 -1.49 -11.16
CA ASP A 5 11.26 -0.41 -11.83
C ASP A 5 10.54 0.15 -13.08
N ARG A 6 9.42 -0.46 -13.48
CA ARG A 6 8.63 -0.02 -14.64
C ARG A 6 7.60 1.04 -14.29
N LEU A 7 7.10 1.03 -13.04
CA LEU A 7 6.08 1.97 -12.56
C LEU A 7 6.66 3.36 -12.23
N ARG A 8 7.99 3.49 -12.03
CA ARG A 8 8.64 4.79 -11.78
C ARG A 8 8.88 5.64 -13.03
N ARG A 9 8.64 5.11 -14.24
CA ARG A 9 8.91 5.79 -15.52
C ARG A 9 7.69 6.50 -16.13
N GLY A 10 6.50 6.33 -15.56
CA GLY A 10 5.24 6.88 -16.09
C GLY A 10 4.98 8.35 -15.71
N ASP A 11 5.41 8.78 -14.53
CA ASP A 11 4.97 10.07 -13.94
C ASP A 11 5.65 11.32 -14.51
N TYR A 12 6.65 11.18 -15.39
CA TYR A 12 7.41 12.33 -15.92
C TYR A 12 6.92 12.86 -17.27
N ARG A 13 5.78 12.37 -17.79
CA ARG A 13 5.29 12.74 -19.14
C ARG A 13 4.03 13.58 -19.18
N HIS A 14 3.44 13.98 -18.05
CA HIS A 14 2.18 14.74 -18.07
C HIS A 14 2.36 16.26 -17.92
N ARG A 15 3.38 16.83 -18.58
CA ARG A 15 3.55 18.28 -18.68
C ARG A 15 3.86 18.70 -20.12
N ALA A 16 2.85 18.58 -20.97
CA ALA A 16 2.72 19.31 -22.24
C ALA A 16 1.21 19.37 -22.49
N GLU A 17 0.56 20.45 -22.09
CA GLU A 17 0.20 21.59 -22.95
C GLU A 17 -1.26 21.41 -23.39
N LEU A 18 -2.18 22.08 -22.68
CA LEU A 18 -3.61 22.10 -22.96
C LEU A 18 -3.93 23.49 -23.55
N ASP A 19 -4.31 23.51 -24.81
CA ASP A 19 -4.96 24.64 -25.49
C ASP A 19 -6.46 24.26 -25.60
N ASP A 20 -7.35 25.14 -25.13
CA ASP A 20 -8.83 24.98 -25.08
C ASP A 20 -9.41 25.17 -26.51
N ASP A 21 -10.58 24.67 -26.92
CA ASP A 21 -11.90 24.85 -26.31
C ASP A 21 -12.88 23.68 -26.57
N GLY A 22 -13.44 23.10 -25.50
CA GLY A 22 -14.38 21.98 -25.66
C GLY A 22 -15.03 21.50 -24.37
N TRP A 23 -16.05 22.20 -23.91
CA TRP A 23 -16.94 21.82 -22.80
C TRP A 23 -17.79 20.55 -23.06
N ALA A 24 -17.39 19.69 -23.99
CA ALA A 24 -18.07 18.43 -24.28
C ALA A 24 -17.55 17.33 -23.36
N SER A 25 -18.34 17.01 -22.33
CA SER A 25 -18.16 15.87 -21.43
C SER A 25 -16.89 15.92 -20.58
N VAL A 26 -16.94 16.73 -19.52
CA VAL A 26 -16.16 16.38 -18.31
C VAL A 26 -16.81 15.12 -17.73
N ALA A 27 -16.43 13.95 -18.25
CA ALA A 27 -16.52 12.75 -17.44
C ALA A 27 -15.67 13.05 -16.21
N ALA A 28 -16.22 12.88 -15.01
CA ALA A 28 -15.39 12.96 -13.82
C ALA A 28 -14.27 11.92 -13.98
N ASP A 29 -13.02 12.36 -14.08
CA ASP A 29 -11.82 11.51 -14.15
C ASP A 29 -11.56 10.75 -12.82
N GLY A 30 -12.57 10.67 -11.95
CA GLY A 30 -12.48 10.13 -10.61
C GLY A 30 -13.45 8.96 -10.39
N PRO A 31 -13.18 8.12 -9.38
CA PRO A 31 -14.04 7.01 -9.02
C PRO A 31 -15.47 7.49 -8.75
N GLY A 32 -16.45 6.69 -9.17
CA GLY A 32 -17.86 6.96 -8.88
C GLY A 32 -18.13 6.95 -7.37
N PRO A 33 -19.24 7.54 -6.90
CA PRO A 33 -19.60 7.54 -5.48
C PRO A 33 -19.58 6.15 -4.83
N GLU A 34 -20.00 5.13 -5.57
CA GLU A 34 -19.96 3.73 -5.15
C GLU A 34 -18.54 3.20 -4.97
N GLU A 35 -17.64 3.51 -5.91
CA GLU A 35 -16.25 3.07 -5.87
C GLU A 35 -15.48 3.77 -4.74
N GLN A 36 -15.79 5.05 -4.50
CA GLN A 36 -15.24 5.80 -3.39
C GLN A 36 -15.69 5.23 -2.03
N VAL A 37 -16.98 4.92 -1.87
CA VAL A 37 -17.49 4.24 -0.68
C VAL A 37 -16.83 2.88 -0.50
N HIS A 38 -16.67 2.08 -1.56
CA HIS A 38 -15.99 0.79 -1.49
C HIS A 38 -14.52 0.91 -1.05
N ALA A 39 -13.79 1.90 -1.57
CA ALA A 39 -12.40 2.18 -1.18
C ALA A 39 -12.30 2.56 0.31
N GLU A 40 -13.15 3.48 0.77
CA GLU A 40 -13.21 3.90 2.18
C GLU A 40 -13.51 2.71 3.12
N HIS A 41 -14.43 1.82 2.71
CA HIS A 41 -14.73 0.61 3.47
C HIS A 41 -13.54 -0.37 3.52
N GLY A 42 -12.81 -0.49 2.41
CA GLY A 42 -11.59 -1.30 2.32
C GLY A 42 -10.47 -0.80 3.24
N ASP A 43 -10.23 0.51 3.24
CA ASP A 43 -9.23 1.14 4.11
C ASP A 43 -9.58 0.96 5.59
N ALA A 44 -10.84 1.15 5.95
CA ALA A 44 -11.31 0.92 7.31
C ALA A 44 -11.16 -0.57 7.74
N ALA A 45 -11.37 -1.52 6.82
CA ALA A 45 -11.17 -2.95 7.10
C ALA A 45 -9.70 -3.29 7.32
N LEU A 46 -8.81 -2.78 6.46
CA LEU A 46 -7.36 -2.96 6.61
C LEU A 46 -6.86 -2.36 7.94
N ALA A 47 -7.31 -1.16 8.29
CA ALA A 47 -6.96 -0.52 9.56
C ALA A 47 -7.33 -1.41 10.77
N ARG A 48 -8.58 -1.92 10.82
CA ARG A 48 -9.01 -2.87 11.86
C ARG A 48 -8.17 -4.14 11.88
N CYS A 49 -7.82 -4.68 10.71
CA CYS A 49 -7.00 -5.88 10.63
C CYS A 49 -5.55 -5.65 11.10
N LEU A 50 -4.97 -4.49 10.82
CA LEU A 50 -3.64 -4.11 11.31
C LEU A 50 -3.60 -3.99 12.85
N GLU A 51 -4.70 -3.58 13.48
CA GLU A 51 -4.82 -3.52 14.94
C GLU A 51 -4.74 -4.90 15.60
N THR A 52 -5.10 -5.97 14.88
CA THR A 52 -4.98 -7.36 15.38
C THR A 52 -3.52 -7.85 15.50
N LEU A 53 -2.57 -7.14 14.89
CA LEU A 53 -1.15 -7.45 14.97
C LEU A 53 -0.54 -6.85 16.23
N GLU A 54 0.41 -7.59 16.82
CA GLU A 54 1.26 -7.05 17.89
C GLU A 54 2.02 -5.78 17.41
N PRO A 55 2.39 -4.86 18.32
CA PRO A 55 2.95 -3.56 17.95
C PRO A 55 4.20 -3.63 17.07
N GLU A 56 5.16 -4.52 17.38
CA GLU A 56 6.41 -4.62 16.59
C GLU A 56 6.19 -5.27 15.22
N PRO A 57 5.47 -6.40 15.08
CA PRO A 57 5.08 -6.93 13.78
C PRO A 57 4.28 -5.94 12.92
N ARG A 58 3.34 -5.19 13.52
CA ARG A 58 2.57 -4.13 12.83
C ARG A 58 3.50 -3.05 12.27
N ARG A 59 4.42 -2.54 13.10
CA ARG A 59 5.43 -1.57 12.66
C ARG A 59 6.29 -2.13 11.53
N ALA A 60 6.72 -3.39 11.60
CA ALA A 60 7.51 -4.01 10.54
C ALA A 60 6.75 -4.09 9.21
N VAL A 61 5.45 -4.40 9.23
CA VAL A 61 4.61 -4.39 8.02
C VAL A 61 4.44 -2.99 7.47
N VAL A 62 4.14 -2.00 8.31
CA VAL A 62 3.97 -0.60 7.87
C VAL A 62 5.25 -0.08 7.22
N LEU A 63 6.42 -0.31 7.83
CA LEU A 63 7.71 0.08 7.27
C LEU A 63 8.00 -0.61 5.92
N ALA A 64 7.59 -1.87 5.76
CA ALA A 64 7.84 -2.61 4.53
C ALA A 64 6.98 -2.11 3.37
N TYR A 65 5.71 -1.80 3.63
CA TYR A 65 4.73 -1.53 2.58
C TYR A 65 4.44 -0.04 2.35
N TYR A 66 4.38 0.76 3.41
CA TYR A 66 4.17 2.22 3.28
C TYR A 66 5.49 2.97 3.07
N GLU A 67 6.56 2.58 3.76
CA GLU A 67 7.88 3.23 3.62
C GLU A 67 8.79 2.51 2.61
N GLY A 68 8.40 1.34 2.10
CA GLY A 68 9.17 0.59 1.10
C GLY A 68 10.52 0.07 1.60
N LEU A 69 10.73 -0.03 2.92
CA LEU A 69 12.01 -0.45 3.48
C LEU A 69 12.26 -1.95 3.26
N THR A 70 13.52 -2.31 3.01
CA THR A 70 13.90 -3.73 2.96
C THR A 70 13.89 -4.34 4.37
N HIS A 71 13.76 -5.67 4.46
CA HIS A 71 13.83 -6.37 5.73
C HIS A 71 15.15 -6.10 6.49
N GLU A 72 16.29 -5.90 5.79
CA GLU A 72 17.55 -5.52 6.45
C GLU A 72 17.53 -4.10 7.04
N LEU A 73 16.88 -3.14 6.35
CA LEU A 73 16.72 -1.78 6.87
C LEU A 73 15.76 -1.76 8.07
N ILE A 74 14.67 -2.52 8.00
CA ILE A 74 13.72 -2.66 9.12
C ILE A 74 14.41 -3.30 10.33
N ALA A 75 15.18 -4.37 10.13
CA ALA A 75 15.93 -5.04 11.21
C ALA A 75 16.87 -4.08 11.94
N ARG A 76 17.59 -3.23 11.20
CA ARG A 76 18.44 -2.19 11.77
C ARG A 76 17.64 -1.11 12.49
N ARG A 77 16.54 -0.64 11.90
CA ARG A 77 15.70 0.44 12.46
C ARG A 77 14.93 0.02 13.71
N LEU A 78 14.55 -1.25 13.82
CA LEU A 78 13.85 -1.79 14.98
C LEU A 78 14.79 -2.44 16.00
N GLU A 79 16.09 -2.53 15.72
CA GLU A 79 17.08 -3.23 16.56
C GLU A 79 16.67 -4.68 16.87
N ARG A 80 16.26 -5.39 15.80
CA ARG A 80 15.81 -6.78 15.85
C ARG A 80 16.56 -7.65 14.85
N PRO A 81 16.76 -8.95 15.13
CA PRO A 81 17.38 -9.86 14.18
C PRO A 81 16.62 -9.92 12.84
N LEU A 82 17.35 -10.01 11.72
CA LEU A 82 16.75 -10.12 10.38
C LEU A 82 15.77 -11.31 10.27
N GLY A 83 16.09 -12.44 10.90
CA GLY A 83 15.21 -13.60 10.96
C GLY A 83 13.87 -13.29 11.64
N THR A 84 13.90 -12.52 12.73
CA THR A 84 12.71 -12.07 13.45
C THR A 84 11.83 -11.18 12.58
N VAL A 85 12.41 -10.19 11.92
CA VAL A 85 11.67 -9.28 11.02
C VAL A 85 11.04 -10.05 9.86
N LYS A 86 11.78 -10.95 9.20
CA LYS A 86 11.23 -11.79 8.13
C LYS A 86 10.07 -12.66 8.63
N ALA A 87 10.20 -13.24 9.83
CA ALA A 87 9.15 -14.06 10.43
C ALA A 87 7.92 -13.23 10.83
N TRP A 88 8.11 -11.99 11.30
CA TRP A 88 7.02 -11.06 11.58
C TRP A 88 6.27 -10.66 10.33
N VAL A 89 6.96 -10.21 9.28
CA VAL A 89 6.31 -9.80 8.03
C VAL A 89 5.52 -10.98 7.45
N ARG A 90 6.14 -12.16 7.35
CA ARG A 90 5.46 -13.36 6.83
C ARG A 90 4.20 -13.71 7.61
N ARG A 91 4.29 -13.82 8.95
CA ARG A 91 3.14 -14.19 9.80
C ARG A 91 2.07 -13.11 9.82
N SER A 92 2.46 -11.84 9.80
CA SER A 92 1.52 -10.73 9.79
C SER A 92 0.72 -10.70 8.48
N LEU A 93 1.34 -10.89 7.33
CA LEU A 93 0.64 -10.99 6.05
C LEU A 93 -0.36 -12.15 6.01
N GLN A 94 0.03 -13.31 6.57
CA GLN A 94 -0.91 -14.44 6.72
C GLN A 94 -2.10 -14.08 7.60
N ARG A 95 -1.89 -13.37 8.71
CA ARG A 95 -2.96 -12.92 9.61
C ARG A 95 -3.87 -11.90 8.93
N LEU A 96 -3.30 -10.92 8.22
CA LEU A 96 -4.05 -9.90 7.50
C LEU A 96 -4.93 -10.51 6.40
N LYS A 97 -4.38 -11.46 5.64
CA LYS A 97 -5.12 -12.21 4.61
C LYS A 97 -6.37 -12.89 5.20
N ILE A 98 -6.20 -13.61 6.31
CA ILE A 98 -7.30 -14.27 7.03
C ILE A 98 -8.32 -13.22 7.55
N CYS A 99 -7.84 -12.12 8.11
CA CYS A 99 -8.69 -11.08 8.69
C CYS A 99 -9.55 -10.35 7.64
N LEU A 100 -8.98 -10.09 6.46
CA LEU A 100 -9.68 -9.46 5.33
C LEU A 100 -10.65 -10.40 4.61
N GLY A 101 -10.67 -11.69 4.97
CA GLY A 101 -11.53 -12.67 4.31
C GLY A 101 -11.05 -13.07 2.91
N GLU A 102 -9.80 -12.79 2.57
CA GLU A 102 -9.19 -13.23 1.32
C GLU A 102 -8.64 -14.66 1.50
N PRO A 103 -9.17 -15.68 0.79
CA PRO A 103 -8.69 -17.07 0.90
C PRO A 103 -7.29 -17.27 0.32
#